data_AF-A0A4Y3G1I4-F1
#
_entry.id   AF-A0A4Y3G1I4-F1
#
_cell.length_a   1.000
_cell.length_b   1.000
_cell.length_c   1.000
_cell.angle_alpha   90.00
_cell.angle_beta   90.00
_cell.angle_gamma   90.00
#
_symmetry.space_group_name_H-M   'P 1'
#
loop_
_entity.id
_entity.type
_entity.pdbx_description
1 polymer ?
#
loop_
_entity_poly.entity_id
_entity_poly.type
_entity_poly.pdbx_seq_one_letter_code
_entity_poly.pdbx_strand_id
1 'polypeptide(L)'
;MEINIPERFSNSHLALLLTELARDRGVFKEFNNRVYQDYWVREIDISDSTRLYSYLEELEISRSEIDVFLKTTARERFEGNLKLVESYGVSAVPNFIINGKQLRGLQTYKDLIKAM
;
A
#
# COMPACT_ATOMS: atom_id res chain seq x y z
N MET A 1 -3.76 2.20 -19.13
CA MET A 1 -2.45 2.09 -18.46
C MET A 1 -2.01 0.66 -18.68
N GLU A 2 -0.91 0.46 -19.39
CA GLU A 2 -0.33 -0.86 -19.58
C GLU A 2 0.49 -1.19 -18.33
N ILE A 3 0.32 -2.40 -17.80
CA ILE A 3 1.04 -2.89 -16.62
C ILE A 3 2.17 -3.76 -17.13
N ASN A 4 3.38 -3.44 -16.71
CA ASN A 4 4.59 -4.20 -16.97
C ASN A 4 4.87 -5.10 -15.77
N ILE A 5 5.15 -6.37 -16.02
CA ILE A 5 5.62 -7.29 -14.98
C ILE A 5 7.12 -7.05 -14.84
N PRO A 6 7.61 -6.50 -13.71
CA PRO A 6 9.01 -6.17 -13.56
C PRO A 6 9.87 -7.44 -13.57
N GLU A 7 11.04 -7.37 -14.19
CA GLU A 7 12.01 -8.48 -14.21
C GLU A 7 12.55 -8.79 -12.80
N ARG A 8 12.60 -7.78 -11.92
CA ARG A 8 13.03 -7.89 -10.52
C ARG A 8 11.92 -7.45 -9.57
N PHE A 9 11.57 -8.33 -8.64
CA PHE A 9 10.63 -8.02 -7.57
C PHE A 9 11.30 -7.19 -6.46
N SER A 10 10.82 -5.96 -6.27
CA SER A 10 11.18 -5.13 -5.14
C SER A 10 10.57 -5.66 -3.83
N ASN A 11 11.28 -5.47 -2.72
CA ASN A 11 10.67 -5.61 -1.41
C ASN A 11 9.74 -4.41 -1.15
N SER A 12 8.43 -4.65 -1.08
CA SER A 12 7.41 -3.63 -0.89
C SER A 12 7.15 -3.25 0.57
N HIS A 13 7.84 -3.87 1.54
CA HIS A 13 7.54 -3.70 2.96
C HIS A 13 7.59 -2.24 3.41
N LEU A 14 8.68 -1.52 3.09
CA LEU A 14 8.80 -0.11 3.46
C LEU A 14 7.73 0.74 2.77
N ALA A 15 7.48 0.53 1.48
CA ALA A 15 6.44 1.24 0.75
C ALA A 15 5.05 1.04 1.37
N LEU A 16 4.73 -0.17 1.84
CA LEU A 16 3.47 -0.47 2.52
C LEU A 16 3.37 0.23 3.88
N LEU A 17 4.46 0.28 4.67
CA LEU A 17 4.47 1.03 5.94
C LEU A 17 4.25 2.53 5.70
N LEU A 18 4.96 3.11 4.74
CA LEU A 18 4.86 4.53 4.42
C LEU A 18 3.51 4.91 3.81
N THR A 19 2.84 3.96 3.17
CA THR A 19 1.45 4.14 2.70
C THR A 19 0.48 4.36 3.87
N GLU A 20 0.72 3.75 5.03
CA GLU A 20 -0.09 3.97 6.22
C GLU A 20 0.16 5.36 6.82
N LEU A 21 1.41 5.85 6.82
CA LEU A 21 1.69 7.24 7.20
C LEU A 21 1.01 8.24 6.24
N ALA A 22 1.10 7.99 4.93
CA ALA A 22 0.40 8.81 3.93
C ALA A 22 -1.12 8.80 4.15
N ARG A 23 -1.69 7.68 4.59
CA ARG A 23 -3.12 7.56 4.97
C ARG A 23 -3.46 8.42 6.18
N ASP A 24 -2.64 8.38 7.23
CA ASP A 24 -2.83 9.21 8.43
C ASP A 24 -2.82 10.72 8.10
N ARG A 25 -2.09 11.11 7.03
CA ARG A 25 -2.01 12.48 6.54
C ARG A 25 -2.97 12.85 5.42
N GLY A 26 -3.86 11.93 5.02
CA GLY A 26 -4.86 12.18 3.98
C GLY A 26 -4.32 12.25 2.55
N VAL A 27 -3.05 11.87 2.33
CA VAL A 27 -2.36 11.87 1.02
C VAL A 27 -2.08 10.45 0.50
N PHE A 28 -2.87 9.48 0.97
CA PHE A 28 -2.75 8.07 0.58
C PHE A 28 -2.78 7.90 -0.93
N LYS A 29 -3.72 8.55 -1.62
CA LYS A 29 -3.94 8.33 -3.05
C LYS A 29 -2.75 8.82 -3.86
N GLU A 30 -2.21 9.97 -3.50
CA GLU A 30 -1.07 10.62 -4.12
C GLU A 30 0.19 9.74 -3.97
N PHE A 31 0.51 9.35 -2.74
CA PHE A 31 1.66 8.50 -2.45
C PHE A 31 1.52 7.10 -3.08
N ASN A 32 0.41 6.42 -2.83
CA ASN A 32 0.19 5.05 -3.30
C ASN A 32 0.15 4.99 -4.84
N ASN A 33 -0.46 5.96 -5.51
CA ASN A 33 -0.45 6.00 -6.98
C ASN A 33 0.97 6.17 -7.51
N ARG A 34 1.82 6.98 -6.86
CA ARG A 34 3.19 7.16 -7.31
C ARG A 34 4.00 5.88 -7.17
N VAL A 35 3.90 5.19 -6.03
CA VAL A 35 4.52 3.87 -5.81
C VAL A 35 4.01 2.86 -6.83
N TYR A 36 2.70 2.83 -7.09
CA TYR A 36 2.10 1.91 -8.05
C TYR A 36 2.59 2.16 -9.48
N GLN A 37 2.66 3.43 -9.92
CA GLN A 37 3.18 3.81 -11.23
C GLN A 37 4.66 3.44 -11.37
N ASP A 38 5.45 3.73 -10.34
CA ASP A 38 6.87 3.41 -10.34
C ASP A 38 7.10 1.92 -10.50
N TYR A 39 6.39 1.10 -9.72
CA TYR A 39 6.56 -0.35 -9.76
C TYR A 39 6.00 -0.99 -11.04
N TRP A 40 4.73 -0.74 -11.35
CA TRP A 40 4.00 -1.46 -12.41
C TRP A 40 4.13 -0.86 -13.79
N VAL A 41 4.51 0.42 -13.93
CA VAL A 41 4.54 1.09 -15.24
C VAL A 41 5.97 1.47 -15.62
N ARG A 42 6.77 1.90 -14.65
CA ARG A 42 8.13 2.40 -14.89
C ARG A 42 9.22 1.40 -14.51
N GLU A 43 8.87 0.26 -13.92
CA GLU A 43 9.80 -0.79 -13.47
C GLU A 43 10.90 -0.25 -12.55
N ILE A 44 10.53 0.72 -11.71
CA ILE A 44 11.42 1.36 -10.75
C ILE A 44 11.41 0.56 -9.45
N ASP A 45 12.60 0.36 -8.88
CA ASP A 45 12.76 -0.30 -7.60
C ASP A 45 12.13 0.50 -6.45
N ILE A 46 11.05 -0.03 -5.88
CA ILE A 46 10.33 0.56 -4.74
C ILE A 46 10.90 0.12 -3.37
N SER A 47 12.08 -0.49 -3.34
CA SER A 47 12.82 -0.76 -2.09
C SER A 47 13.78 0.38 -1.68
N ASP A 48 13.99 1.37 -2.55
CA ASP A 48 14.83 2.53 -2.27
C ASP A 48 14.13 3.51 -1.31
N SER A 49 14.59 3.49 -0.05
CA SER A 49 14.08 4.39 0.99
C SER A 49 14.24 5.88 0.65
N THR A 50 15.31 6.29 -0.03
CA THR A 50 15.57 7.71 -0.34
C THR A 50 14.46 8.25 -1.24
N ARG A 51 14.11 7.47 -2.27
CA ARG A 51 13.02 7.80 -3.20
C ARG A 51 11.67 7.82 -2.49
N LEU A 52 11.36 6.81 -1.68
CA LEU A 52 10.08 6.77 -0.98
C LEU A 52 9.93 7.94 0.01
N TYR A 53 11.01 8.32 0.69
CA TYR A 53 11.02 9.48 1.59
C TYR A 53 10.85 10.78 0.83
N SER A 54 11.51 10.95 -0.32
CA SER A 54 11.35 12.16 -1.13
C SER A 54 9.90 12.34 -1.59
N TYR A 55 9.16 11.26 -1.84
CA TYR A 55 7.75 11.35 -2.22
C TYR A 55 6.85 11.85 -1.10
N LEU A 56 7.15 11.46 0.14
CA LEU A 56 6.43 11.96 1.31
C LEU A 56 6.82 13.41 1.61
N GLU A 57 8.10 13.77 1.47
CA GLU A 57 8.59 15.14 1.64
C GLU A 57 7.95 16.10 0.62
N GLU A 58 7.80 15.68 -0.64
CA GLU A 58 7.05 16.42 -1.67
C GLU A 58 5.55 16.59 -1.31
N LEU A 59 5.01 15.73 -0.44
CA LEU A 59 3.65 15.80 0.11
C LEU A 59 3.63 16.45 1.51
N GLU A 60 4.64 17.26 1.83
CA GLU A 60 4.78 18.02 3.08
C GLU A 60 4.91 17.16 4.36
N ILE A 61 5.28 15.90 4.22
CA ILE A 61 5.57 15.00 5.36
C ILE A 61 7.08 14.99 5.61
N SER A 62 7.49 15.62 6.70
CA SER A 62 8.91 15.81 7.03
C SER A 62 9.66 14.51 7.34
N ARG A 63 10.98 14.51 7.15
CA ARG A 63 11.83 13.38 7.50
C ARG A 63 11.73 12.95 8.97
N SER A 64 11.65 13.91 9.89
CA SER A 64 11.53 13.62 11.32
C SER A 64 10.22 12.89 11.63
N GLU A 65 9.14 13.24 10.95
CA GLU A 65 7.86 12.56 11.09
C GLU A 65 7.92 11.12 10.57
N ILE A 66 8.54 10.91 9.40
CA ILE A 66 8.76 9.57 8.85
C ILE A 66 9.54 8.71 9.86
N ASP A 67 10.62 9.25 10.40
CA ASP A 67 11.48 8.55 11.37
C ASP A 67 10.72 8.21 12.66
N VAL A 68 9.88 9.12 13.16
CA VAL A 68 9.03 8.88 14.33
C VAL A 68 8.05 7.76 14.03
N PHE A 69 7.30 7.85 12.93
CA PHE A 69 6.31 6.83 12.54
C PHE A 69 6.93 5.43 12.42
N LEU A 70 8.08 5.32 11.75
CA LEU A 70 8.78 4.04 11.58
C LEU A 70 9.27 3.46 12.92
N LYS A 71 9.65 4.31 13.88
CA LYS A 71 10.12 3.88 15.20
C LYS A 71 8.99 3.52 16.16
N THR A 72 7.85 4.21 16.09
CA THR A 72 6.80 4.10 17.12
C THR A 72 5.55 3.37 16.68
N THR A 73 5.16 3.49 15.40
CA THR A 73 3.79 3.17 14.97
C THR A 73 3.75 2.09 13.90
N ALA A 74 4.74 2.09 12.99
CA ALA A 74 4.71 1.25 11.79
C ALA A 74 4.60 -0.25 12.07
N ARG A 75 5.33 -0.75 13.09
CA ARG A 75 5.30 -2.15 13.49
C ARG A 75 3.92 -2.59 13.97
N GLU A 76 3.35 -1.85 14.92
CA GLU A 76 2.05 -2.17 15.49
C GLU A 76 0.97 -2.14 14.40
N ARG A 77 1.01 -1.15 13.51
CA ARG A 77 0.10 -1.05 12.37
C ARG A 77 0.20 -2.27 11.45
N PHE A 78 1.42 -2.67 11.10
CA PHE A 78 1.66 -3.83 10.25
C PHE A 78 1.14 -5.12 10.89
N GLU A 79 1.42 -5.35 12.17
CA GLU A 79 0.94 -6.53 12.90
C GLU A 79 -0.58 -6.54 13.05
N GLY A 80 -1.21 -5.38 13.28
CA GLY A 80 -2.66 -5.22 13.29
C GLY A 80 -3.29 -5.56 11.94
N ASN A 81 -2.70 -5.08 10.84
CA ASN A 81 -3.16 -5.38 9.49
C ASN A 81 -3.01 -6.87 9.15
N LEU A 82 -1.92 -7.53 9.57
CA LEU A 82 -1.74 -8.97 9.38
C LEU A 82 -2.80 -9.79 10.15
N LYS A 83 -3.08 -9.45 11.41
CA LYS A 83 -4.13 -10.10 12.20
C LYS A 83 -5.51 -9.93 11.58
N LEU A 84 -5.78 -8.76 11.00
CA LEU A 84 -7.03 -8.50 10.28
C LEU A 84 -7.13 -9.38 9.03
N VAL A 85 -6.08 -9.45 8.22
CA VAL A 85 -6.01 -10.31 7.03
C VAL A 85 -6.20 -11.79 7.40
N GLU A 86 -5.56 -12.24 8.47
CA GLU A 86 -5.68 -13.60 9.01
C GLU A 86 -7.10 -13.91 9.48
N SER A 87 -7.76 -13.01 10.19
CA SER A 87 -9.13 -13.23 10.70
C SER A 87 -10.17 -13.38 9.58
N TYR A 88 -9.91 -12.81 8.39
CA TYR A 88 -10.72 -13.02 7.19
C TYR A 88 -10.23 -14.19 6.30
N GLY A 89 -9.19 -14.92 6.70
CA GLY A 89 -8.62 -16.02 5.91
C GLY A 89 -8.15 -15.58 4.51
N VAL A 90 -7.62 -14.35 4.42
CA VAL A 90 -7.08 -13.79 3.18
C VAL A 90 -5.66 -14.29 2.97
N SER A 91 -5.42 -14.99 1.87
CA SER A 91 -4.11 -15.57 1.53
C SER A 91 -3.46 -14.95 0.28
N ALA A 92 -4.17 -14.07 -0.43
CA ALA A 92 -3.72 -13.44 -1.67
C ALA A 92 -4.45 -12.12 -1.93
N VAL A 93 -3.85 -11.25 -2.74
CA VAL A 93 -4.42 -9.95 -3.15
C VAL A 93 -4.70 -9.91 -4.66
N PRO A 94 -5.63 -9.05 -5.14
CA PRO A 94 -6.55 -8.25 -4.34
C PRO A 94 -7.65 -9.08 -3.69
N ASN A 95 -8.16 -8.59 -2.57
CA ASN A 95 -9.29 -9.16 -1.83
C ASN A 95 -10.18 -8.02 -1.34
N PHE A 96 -11.49 -8.21 -1.39
CA PHE A 96 -12.48 -7.20 -0.97
C PHE A 96 -13.38 -7.81 0.11
N ILE A 97 -13.62 -7.05 1.17
CA ILE A 97 -14.57 -7.41 2.24
C ILE A 97 -15.64 -6.31 2.25
N ILE A 98 -16.85 -6.66 1.81
CA ILE A 98 -17.97 -5.72 1.67
C ILE A 98 -19.16 -6.32 2.42
N ASN A 99 -19.68 -5.61 3.43
CA ASN A 99 -20.78 -6.09 4.29
C ASN A 99 -20.54 -7.50 4.85
N GLY A 100 -19.31 -7.81 5.26
CA GLY A 100 -18.92 -9.13 5.78
C GLY A 100 -18.74 -10.22 4.71
N LYS A 101 -19.03 -9.94 3.44
CA LYS A 101 -18.80 -10.85 2.32
C LYS A 101 -17.40 -10.66 1.74
N GLN A 102 -16.65 -11.76 1.66
CA GLN A 102 -15.34 -11.78 1.01
C GLN A 102 -15.47 -12.06 -0.50
N LEU A 103 -14.83 -11.23 -1.33
CA LEU A 103 -14.66 -11.43 -2.77
C LEU A 103 -13.16 -11.51 -3.09
N ARG A 104 -12.72 -12.61 -3.69
CA ARG A 104 -11.30 -12.93 -3.92
C ARG A 104 -10.88 -12.64 -5.36
N GLY A 105 -9.72 -12.02 -5.55
CA GLY A 105 -9.14 -11.74 -6.88
C GLY A 105 -9.72 -10.50 -7.57
N LEU A 106 -9.33 -10.28 -8.83
CA LEU A 106 -9.85 -9.17 -9.62
C LEU A 106 -11.35 -9.37 -9.89
N GLN A 107 -12.17 -8.53 -9.26
CA GLN A 107 -13.62 -8.53 -9.43
C GLN A 107 -14.04 -7.50 -10.48
N THR A 108 -15.17 -7.73 -11.14
CA THR A 108 -15.77 -6.69 -11.98
C THR A 108 -16.45 -5.63 -11.13
N TYR A 109 -16.62 -4.42 -11.67
CA TYR A 109 -17.39 -3.38 -10.99
C TYR A 109 -18.82 -3.84 -10.63
N LYS A 110 -19.45 -4.63 -11.51
CA LYS A 110 -20.77 -5.21 -11.28
C LYS A 110 -20.78 -6.16 -10.08
N ASP A 111 -19.74 -6.96 -9.90
CA ASP A 111 -19.64 -7.89 -8.76
C ASP A 111 -19.46 -7.15 -7.44
N LEU A 112 -18.69 -6.06 -7.44
CA LEU A 112 -18.51 -5.20 -6.27
C LEU A 112 -19.81 -4.51 -5.88
N ILE A 113 -20.55 -3.93 -6.83
CA ILE A 113 -21.85 -3.27 -6.56
C ILE A 113 -22.88 -4.24 -5.98
N LYS A 114 -22.91 -5.51 -6.42
CA LYS A 114 -23.82 -6.51 -5.87
C LYS A 114 -23.55 -6.89 -4.41
N ALA A 115 -22.35 -6.58 -3.90
CA ALA A 115 -21.97 -6.90 -2.52
C ALA A 115 -22.15 -5.73 -1.55
N MET A 116 -22.35 -4.50 -2.06
CA MET A 116 -22.70 -3.30 -1.29
C MET A 116 -24.17 -3.32 -0.87
#